data_AF-A0A6L8FUX8-F1
#
_entry.id   AF-A0A6L8FUX8-F1
#
_cell.length_a   1.000
_cell.length_b   1.000
_cell.length_c   1.000
_cell.angle_alpha   90.00
_cell.angle_beta   90.00
_cell.angle_gamma   90.00
#
_symmetry.space_group_name_H-M   'P 1'
#
loop_
_entity.id
_entity.type
_entity.pdbx_description
1 polymer ?
#
loop_
_entity_poly.entity_id
_entity_poly.type
_entity_poly.pdbx_seq_one_letter_code
_entity_poly.pdbx_strand_id
1 'polypeptide(L)'
;MARRRRKNVRSEIERAANRKNLRSHIRALGLQSEDEYRAWCRKRGLGDGLHKSNRQIQKERQLALRQQGEAALARTRQRTRSPANTIRQLYDRTLPKGRLGADYLYKIRGLFNAFSSGPMRRALLDLLLQVERRGDLFRLDPVIPAFGAHPHNNFIDGLASLARHSEDWVRPVAEWVP
;
A
#
# COMPACT_ATOMS: atom_id res chain seq x y z
N MET A 1 18.12 30.72 52.60
CA MET A 1 16.93 30.43 51.76
C MET A 1 17.21 30.28 50.24
N ALA A 2 18.31 30.80 49.68
CA ALA A 2 18.58 30.77 48.22
C ALA A 2 18.84 29.37 47.60
N ARG A 3 19.46 28.44 48.35
CA ARG A 3 19.76 27.06 47.87
C ARG A 3 18.51 26.21 47.59
N ARG A 4 17.45 26.36 48.39
CA ARG A 4 16.19 25.61 48.24
C ARG A 4 15.40 26.09 47.00
N ARG A 5 15.41 27.40 46.73
CA ARG A 5 14.78 28.02 45.54
C ARG A 5 15.47 27.60 44.24
N ARG A 6 16.81 27.58 44.19
CA ARG A 6 17.57 27.07 43.01
C ARG A 6 17.34 25.58 42.72
N LYS A 7 17.15 24.76 43.76
CA LYS A 7 16.87 23.32 43.60
C LYS A 7 15.47 23.06 43.04
N ASN A 8 14.46 23.85 43.45
CA ASN A 8 13.10 23.77 42.89
C ASN A 8 13.04 24.18 41.42
N VAL A 9 13.66 25.31 41.05
CA VAL A 9 13.68 25.79 39.65
C VAL A 9 14.37 24.77 38.73
N ARG A 10 15.48 24.17 39.15
CA ARG A 10 16.15 23.11 38.38
C ARG A 10 15.24 21.88 38.19
N SER A 11 14.51 21.47 39.23
CA SER A 11 13.59 20.34 39.15
C SER A 11 12.38 20.60 38.23
N GLU A 12 11.89 21.85 38.16
CA GLU A 12 10.80 22.24 37.27
C GLU A 12 11.24 22.28 35.80
N ILE A 13 12.45 22.77 35.54
CA ILE A 13 13.07 22.77 34.20
C ILE A 13 13.27 21.33 33.71
N GLU A 14 13.80 20.43 34.56
CA GLU A 14 13.99 19.01 34.23
C GLU A 14 12.65 18.30 33.97
N ARG A 15 11.61 18.59 34.75
CA ARG A 15 10.25 18.07 34.54
C ARG A 15 9.62 18.58 33.24
N ALA A 16 9.80 19.86 32.92
CA ALA A 16 9.29 20.46 31.70
C ALA A 16 9.98 19.87 30.46
N ALA A 17 11.31 19.68 30.52
CA ALA A 17 12.07 19.03 29.45
C ALA A 17 11.63 17.58 29.22
N ASN A 18 11.45 16.80 30.29
CA ASN A 18 10.95 15.43 30.21
C ASN A 18 9.54 15.34 29.63
N ARG A 19 8.64 16.25 30.01
CA ARG A 19 7.28 16.31 29.45
C ARG A 19 7.29 16.65 27.95
N LYS A 20 8.21 17.52 27.51
CA LYS A 20 8.40 17.86 26.09
C LYS A 20 8.91 16.66 25.28
N ASN A 21 9.88 15.91 25.82
CA ASN A 21 10.42 14.70 25.19
C ASN A 21 9.36 13.59 25.05
N LEU A 22 8.55 13.38 26.09
CA LEU A 22 7.45 12.43 26.06
C LEU A 22 6.40 12.79 25.00
N ARG A 23 5.97 14.06 24.94
CA ARG A 23 5.03 14.54 23.92
C ARG A 23 5.58 14.38 22.50
N SER A 24 6.87 14.62 22.30
CA SER A 24 7.52 14.40 21.00
C SER A 24 7.50 12.92 20.59
N HIS A 25 7.76 12.02 21.53
CA HIS A 25 7.68 10.57 21.29
C HIS A 25 6.24 10.10 20.99
N ILE A 26 5.25 10.57 21.76
CA ILE A 26 3.82 10.27 21.52
C ILE A 26 3.40 10.69 20.10
N ARG A 27 3.80 11.89 19.66
CA ARG A 27 3.55 12.35 18.28
C ARG A 27 4.27 11.51 17.25
N ALA A 28 5.51 11.08 17.51
CA ALA A 28 6.27 10.21 16.60
C ALA A 28 5.61 8.84 16.42
N LEU A 29 4.86 8.37 17.41
CA LEU A 29 4.03 7.15 17.33
C LEU A 29 2.67 7.39 16.64
N GLY A 30 2.34 8.63 16.28
CA GLY A 30 1.08 9.02 15.64
C GLY A 30 -0.10 9.16 16.61
N LEU A 31 0.16 9.33 17.91
CA LEU A 31 -0.84 9.50 18.95
C LEU A 31 -0.95 10.97 19.36
N GLN A 32 -2.11 11.39 19.85
CA GLN A 32 -2.41 12.79 20.15
C GLN A 32 -2.36 13.11 21.65
N SER A 33 -2.55 12.11 22.52
CA SER A 33 -2.58 12.31 23.96
C SER A 33 -1.81 11.26 24.76
N GLU A 34 -1.48 11.60 26.02
CA GLU A 34 -0.87 10.68 26.99
C GLU A 34 -1.81 9.54 27.36
N ASP A 35 -3.13 9.79 27.38
CA ASP A 35 -4.14 8.77 27.65
C ASP A 35 -4.28 7.78 26.49
N GLU A 36 -4.23 8.27 25.24
CA GLU A 36 -4.13 7.42 24.05
C GLU A 36 -2.86 6.57 24.07
N TYR A 37 -1.73 7.15 24.49
CA TYR A 37 -0.47 6.41 24.63
C TYR A 37 -0.55 5.31 25.67
N ARG A 38 -1.15 5.57 26.84
CA ARG A 38 -1.37 4.54 27.88
C ARG A 38 -2.32 3.44 27.41
N ALA A 39 -3.40 3.79 26.74
CA ALA A 39 -4.32 2.80 26.14
C ALA A 39 -3.62 1.97 25.05
N TRP A 40 -2.81 2.61 24.21
CA TRP A 40 -2.02 1.99 23.15
C TRP A 40 -1.01 0.99 23.73
N CYS A 41 -0.35 1.33 24.83
CA CYS A 41 0.56 0.45 25.55
C CYS A 41 -0.16 -0.77 26.16
N ARG A 42 -1.25 -0.53 26.91
CA ARG A 42 -2.05 -1.59 27.55
C ARG A 42 -2.59 -2.60 26.55
N LYS A 43 -3.15 -2.12 25.44
CA LYS A 43 -3.69 -2.98 24.35
C LYS A 43 -2.63 -3.89 23.72
N ARG A 44 -1.34 -3.58 23.89
CA ARG A 44 -0.20 -4.27 23.25
C ARG A 44 0.68 -5.02 24.25
N GLY A 45 0.25 -5.15 25.50
CA GLY A 45 1.02 -5.80 26.55
C GLY A 45 2.33 -5.07 26.90
N LEU A 46 2.42 -3.78 26.57
CA LEU A 46 3.52 -2.91 26.98
C LEU A 46 3.16 -2.27 28.33
N GLY A 47 4.16 -2.01 29.17
CA GLY A 47 3.91 -1.28 30.42
C GLY A 47 3.23 0.07 30.14
N ASP A 48 2.46 0.60 31.08
CA ASP A 48 1.69 1.84 30.93
C ASP A 48 2.37 3.07 31.56
N GLY A 49 3.53 2.87 32.20
CA GLY A 49 4.33 3.95 32.78
C GLY A 49 4.82 4.95 31.74
N LEU A 50 4.67 6.25 32.05
CA LEU A 50 5.11 7.39 31.22
C LEU A 50 6.64 7.57 31.15
N HIS A 51 7.37 6.87 32.02
CA HIS A 51 8.83 6.84 32.03
C HIS A 51 9.31 5.51 31.44
N LYS A 52 9.79 5.58 30.20
CA LYS A 52 10.33 4.43 29.47
C LYS A 52 11.84 4.53 29.36
N SER A 53 12.51 3.39 29.55
CA SER A 53 13.92 3.27 29.17
C SER A 53 14.08 3.40 27.65
N ASN A 54 15.26 3.84 27.18
CA ASN A 54 15.56 3.95 25.76
C ASN A 54 15.31 2.63 24.99
N ARG A 55 15.55 1.48 25.64
CA ARG A 55 15.27 0.16 25.07
C ARG A 55 13.77 -0.09 24.86
N GLN A 56 12.91 0.37 25.77
CA GLN A 56 11.45 0.30 25.62
C GLN A 56 10.97 1.25 24.51
N ILE A 57 11.51 2.46 24.45
CA ILE A 57 11.22 3.46 23.40
C ILE A 57 11.56 2.90 22.00
N GLN A 58 12.68 2.21 21.84
CA GLN A 58 13.04 1.58 20.56
C GLN A 58 12.08 0.45 20.16
N LYS A 59 11.69 -0.41 21.11
CA LYS A 59 10.68 -1.46 20.85
C LYS A 59 9.34 -0.87 20.43
N GLU A 60 8.90 0.22 21.09
CA GLU A 60 7.67 0.92 20.74
C GLU A 60 7.71 1.50 19.33
N ARG A 61 8.84 2.12 18.94
CA ARG A 61 9.03 2.64 17.59
C ARG A 61 9.05 1.54 16.54
N GLN A 62 9.76 0.43 16.77
CA GLN A 62 9.76 -0.70 15.84
C GLN A 62 8.36 -1.29 15.65
N LEU A 63 7.59 -1.40 16.74
CA LEU A 63 6.24 -1.92 16.69
C LEU A 63 5.29 -0.96 15.97
N ALA A 64 5.41 0.36 16.19
CA ALA A 64 4.66 1.36 15.45
C ALA A 64 5.01 1.39 13.96
N LEU A 65 6.30 1.28 13.60
CA LEU A 65 6.76 1.20 12.21
C LEU A 65 6.18 -0.04 11.51
N ARG A 66 6.21 -1.20 12.16
CA ARG A 66 5.61 -2.43 11.64
C ARG A 66 4.10 -2.27 11.41
N GLN A 67 3.40 -1.63 12.34
CA GLN A 67 1.95 -1.39 12.21
C GLN A 67 1.60 -0.37 11.14
N GLN A 68 2.41 0.68 10.94
CA GLN A 68 2.21 1.63 9.85
C GLN A 68 2.43 0.97 8.48
N GLY A 69 3.43 0.08 8.37
CA GLY A 69 3.64 -0.76 7.19
C GLY A 69 2.46 -1.70 6.92
N GLU A 70 1.99 -2.43 7.94
CA GLU A 70 0.85 -3.34 7.82
C GLU A 70 -0.47 -2.59 7.49
N ALA A 71 -0.71 -1.41 8.06
CA ALA A 71 -1.88 -0.58 7.77
C ALA A 71 -1.83 0.11 6.39
N ALA A 72 -0.64 0.42 5.88
CA ALA A 72 -0.45 0.88 4.52
C ALA A 72 -0.72 -0.27 3.52
N LEU A 73 -0.14 -1.44 3.77
CA LEU A 73 -0.37 -2.64 2.97
C LEU A 73 -1.84 -3.09 3.02
N ALA A 74 -2.52 -2.99 4.16
CA ALA A 74 -3.94 -3.30 4.29
C ALA A 74 -4.83 -2.31 3.51
N ARG A 75 -4.49 -1.02 3.47
CA ARG A 75 -5.20 0.00 2.68
C ARG A 75 -4.97 -0.18 1.17
N THR A 76 -3.76 -0.56 0.76
CA THR A 76 -3.46 -0.95 -0.62
C THR A 76 -4.28 -2.19 -1.01
N ARG A 77 -4.27 -3.24 -0.17
CA ARG A 77 -5.06 -4.48 -0.33
C ARG A 77 -6.57 -4.24 -0.39
N GLN A 78 -7.11 -3.32 0.42
CA GLN A 78 -8.54 -3.00 0.41
C GLN A 78 -8.98 -2.26 -0.87
N ARG A 79 -8.15 -1.38 -1.43
CA ARG A 79 -8.41 -0.76 -2.75
C ARG A 79 -8.27 -1.75 -3.91
N THR A 80 -7.47 -2.81 -3.75
CA THR A 80 -7.36 -3.93 -4.70
C THR A 80 -8.40 -5.04 -4.48
N ARG A 81 -9.40 -4.87 -3.59
CA ARG A 81 -10.44 -5.91 -3.39
C ARG A 81 -11.45 -6.03 -4.54
N SER A 82 -11.45 -5.11 -5.52
CA SER A 82 -12.23 -5.27 -6.76
C SER A 82 -11.46 -4.78 -7.99
N PRO A 83 -10.37 -5.47 -8.37
CA PRO A 83 -9.61 -5.15 -9.58
C PRO A 83 -10.52 -5.25 -10.80
N ALA A 84 -11.40 -6.26 -10.88
CA ALA A 84 -12.38 -6.41 -11.95
C ALA A 84 -13.23 -5.18 -12.20
N ASN A 85 -13.77 -4.54 -11.14
CA ASN A 85 -14.63 -3.37 -11.35
C ASN A 85 -13.84 -2.18 -11.90
N THR A 86 -12.60 -1.99 -11.41
CA THR A 86 -11.71 -0.95 -11.91
C THR A 86 -11.31 -1.23 -13.37
N ILE A 87 -11.00 -2.48 -13.71
CA ILE A 87 -10.67 -2.89 -15.07
C ILE A 87 -11.86 -2.67 -16.02
N ARG A 88 -13.10 -2.99 -15.59
CA ARG A 88 -14.33 -2.70 -16.36
C ARG A 88 -14.52 -1.21 -16.58
N GLN A 89 -14.37 -0.39 -15.54
CA GLN A 89 -14.47 1.08 -15.67
C GLN A 89 -13.38 1.68 -16.59
N LEU A 90 -12.18 1.10 -16.61
CA LEU A 90 -11.13 1.48 -17.55
C LEU A 90 -11.50 1.10 -18.98
N TYR A 91 -12.10 -0.07 -19.19
CA TYR A 91 -12.62 -0.49 -20.49
C TYR A 91 -13.79 0.39 -20.95
N ASP A 92 -14.71 0.75 -20.07
CA ASP A 92 -15.86 1.61 -20.41
C ASP A 92 -15.50 3.09 -20.53
N ARG A 93 -14.24 3.47 -20.22
CA ARG A 93 -13.76 4.85 -20.16
C ARG A 93 -14.57 5.74 -19.20
N THR A 94 -15.22 5.14 -18.21
CA THR A 94 -16.06 5.82 -17.21
C THR A 94 -15.26 6.30 -16.00
N LEU A 95 -14.03 5.81 -15.82
CA LEU A 95 -13.21 6.15 -14.67
C LEU A 95 -12.67 7.59 -14.80
N PRO A 96 -12.88 8.47 -13.80
CA PRO A 96 -12.41 9.85 -13.86
C PRO A 96 -10.91 9.95 -14.11
N LYS A 97 -10.48 11.02 -14.78
CA LYS A 97 -9.06 11.36 -14.95
C LYS A 97 -8.47 11.70 -13.58
N GLY A 98 -7.87 10.70 -12.93
CA GLY A 98 -7.26 10.81 -11.61
C GLY A 98 -6.19 9.75 -11.38
N ARG A 99 -5.56 9.78 -10.19
CA ARG A 99 -4.54 8.79 -9.84
C ARG A 99 -5.17 7.41 -9.64
N LEU A 100 -4.80 6.46 -10.48
CA LEU A 100 -5.14 5.04 -10.31
C LEU A 100 -4.23 4.48 -9.24
N GLY A 101 -4.77 3.93 -8.15
CA GLY A 101 -3.99 3.58 -6.95
C GLY A 101 -2.90 2.52 -7.11
N ALA A 102 -2.67 1.98 -8.31
CA ALA A 102 -1.64 1.00 -8.62
C ALA A 102 -1.09 1.19 -10.04
N ASP A 103 0.22 1.00 -10.22
CA ASP A 103 0.94 1.28 -11.47
C ASP A 103 0.45 0.42 -12.65
N TYR A 104 0.13 -0.84 -12.39
CA TYR A 104 -0.39 -1.75 -13.41
C TYR A 104 -1.71 -1.28 -14.03
N LEU A 105 -2.52 -0.51 -13.30
CA LEU A 105 -3.77 0.05 -13.83
C LEU A 105 -3.52 1.14 -14.87
N TYR A 106 -2.42 1.89 -14.75
CA TYR A 106 -2.02 2.85 -15.78
C TYR A 106 -1.59 2.13 -17.06
N LYS A 107 -0.87 1.00 -16.92
CA LYS A 107 -0.48 0.15 -18.06
C LYS A 107 -1.73 -0.39 -18.78
N ILE A 108 -2.69 -0.95 -18.03
CA ILE A 108 -3.96 -1.45 -18.57
C ILE A 108 -4.74 -0.32 -19.29
N ARG A 109 -4.80 0.88 -18.70
CA ARG A 109 -5.42 2.04 -19.35
C ARG A 109 -4.73 2.37 -20.68
N GLY A 110 -3.40 2.37 -20.70
CA GLY A 110 -2.61 2.59 -21.92
C GLY A 110 -2.93 1.57 -23.01
N LEU A 111 -3.03 0.30 -22.64
CA LEU A 111 -3.40 -0.77 -23.57
C LEU A 111 -4.83 -0.61 -24.10
N PHE A 112 -5.82 -0.37 -23.25
CA PHE A 112 -7.20 -0.14 -23.72
C PHE A 112 -7.37 1.09 -24.62
N ASN A 113 -6.44 2.05 -24.53
CA ASN A 113 -6.39 3.21 -25.43
C ASN A 113 -5.67 2.89 -26.75
N ALA A 114 -4.67 2.00 -26.71
CA ALA A 114 -3.92 1.56 -27.89
C ALA A 114 -4.72 0.60 -28.78
N PHE A 115 -5.64 -0.17 -28.20
CA PHE A 115 -6.55 -1.02 -28.98
C PHE A 115 -7.70 -0.17 -29.54
N SER A 116 -7.93 -0.29 -30.84
CA SER A 116 -9.16 0.19 -31.47
C SER A 116 -10.39 -0.45 -30.82
N SER A 117 -11.52 0.26 -30.82
CA SER A 117 -12.80 -0.34 -30.43
C SER A 117 -13.06 -1.57 -31.31
N GLY A 118 -13.17 -2.76 -30.71
CA GLY A 118 -13.31 -4.00 -31.49
C GLY A 118 -13.09 -5.28 -30.69
N PRO A 119 -13.11 -6.45 -31.37
CA PRO A 119 -13.02 -7.77 -30.74
C PRO A 119 -11.77 -7.95 -29.88
N MET A 120 -10.61 -7.53 -30.38
CA MET A 120 -9.33 -7.64 -29.66
C MET A 120 -9.34 -6.86 -28.33
N ARG A 121 -10.00 -5.69 -28.31
CA ARG A 121 -10.13 -4.87 -27.09
C ARG A 121 -11.01 -5.57 -26.05
N ARG A 122 -12.07 -6.24 -26.51
CA ARG A 122 -12.95 -7.04 -25.66
C ARG A 122 -12.24 -8.28 -25.15
N ALA A 123 -11.50 -8.97 -26.01
CA ALA A 123 -10.69 -10.13 -25.65
C ALA A 123 -9.66 -9.81 -24.56
N LEU A 124 -9.02 -8.64 -24.62
CA LEU A 124 -8.12 -8.17 -23.55
C LEU A 124 -8.87 -7.96 -22.22
N LEU A 125 -10.08 -7.39 -22.25
CA LEU A 125 -10.90 -7.27 -21.04
C LEU A 125 -11.20 -8.64 -20.45
N ASP A 126 -11.65 -9.59 -21.28
CA ASP A 126 -12.03 -10.92 -20.82
C ASP A 126 -10.81 -11.68 -20.23
N LEU A 127 -9.63 -11.57 -20.85
CA LEU A 127 -8.38 -12.12 -20.29
C LEU A 127 -8.04 -11.51 -18.92
N LEU A 128 -8.06 -10.18 -18.80
CA LEU A 128 -7.72 -9.49 -17.56
C LEU A 128 -8.71 -9.83 -16.43
N LEU A 129 -9.98 -10.04 -16.76
CA LEU A 129 -10.99 -10.49 -15.80
C LEU A 129 -10.80 -11.97 -15.42
N GLN A 130 -10.43 -12.84 -16.36
CA GLN A 130 -10.18 -14.25 -16.08
C GLN A 130 -9.02 -14.44 -15.11
N VAL A 131 -7.96 -13.62 -15.26
CA VAL A 131 -6.76 -13.73 -14.44
C VAL A 131 -6.77 -12.82 -13.20
N GLU A 132 -7.84 -12.06 -12.92
CA GLU A 132 -7.82 -11.03 -11.87
C GLU A 132 -7.45 -11.54 -10.47
N ARG A 133 -7.77 -12.81 -10.18
CA ARG A 133 -7.48 -13.48 -8.90
C ARG A 133 -6.00 -13.84 -8.77
N ARG A 134 -5.28 -13.91 -9.89
CA ARG A 134 -3.84 -14.15 -9.98
C ARG A 134 -3.07 -12.83 -10.03
N GLY A 135 -2.90 -12.23 -8.86
CA GLY A 135 -2.21 -10.94 -8.72
C GLY A 135 -0.76 -10.92 -9.23
N ASP A 136 -0.12 -12.09 -9.34
CA ASP A 136 1.21 -12.28 -9.93
C ASP A 136 1.27 -11.92 -11.42
N LEU A 137 0.17 -12.13 -12.16
CA LEU A 137 0.06 -11.77 -13.58
C LEU A 137 -0.14 -10.27 -13.83
N PHE A 138 -0.31 -9.47 -12.77
CA PHE A 138 -0.37 -8.00 -12.85
C PHE A 138 0.94 -7.33 -12.45
N ARG A 139 2.00 -8.09 -12.22
CA ARG A 139 3.33 -7.55 -11.93
C ARG A 139 3.92 -6.89 -13.17
N LEU A 140 4.61 -5.77 -12.95
CA LEU A 140 5.34 -5.04 -13.99
C LEU A 140 6.82 -5.42 -14.03
N ASP A 141 7.25 -6.32 -13.15
CA ASP A 141 8.60 -6.86 -13.13
C ASP A 141 8.87 -7.64 -14.44
N PRO A 142 10.12 -7.64 -14.95
CA PRO A 142 10.53 -8.47 -16.08
C PRO A 142 10.17 -9.94 -15.92
N VAL A 143 9.46 -10.52 -16.89
CA VAL A 143 9.12 -11.96 -16.87
C VAL A 143 10.32 -12.81 -17.25
N ILE A 144 11.08 -12.38 -18.26
CA ILE A 144 12.30 -13.03 -18.71
C ILE A 144 13.50 -12.16 -18.28
N PRO A 145 14.26 -12.53 -17.24
CA PRO A 145 15.33 -11.69 -16.71
C PRO A 145 16.39 -11.30 -17.74
N ALA A 146 16.69 -12.20 -18.68
CA ALA A 146 17.68 -11.99 -19.75
C ALA A 146 17.35 -10.79 -20.67
N PHE A 147 16.07 -10.40 -20.77
CA PHE A 147 15.64 -9.25 -21.58
C PHE A 147 15.53 -7.94 -20.77
N GLY A 148 15.85 -7.96 -19.46
CA GLY A 148 15.84 -6.77 -18.61
C GLY A 148 14.47 -6.07 -18.54
N ALA A 149 14.49 -4.79 -18.16
CA ALA A 149 13.32 -3.92 -18.01
C ALA A 149 12.76 -3.42 -19.35
N HIS A 150 12.55 -4.32 -20.31
CA HIS A 150 11.97 -3.98 -21.60
C HIS A 150 10.46 -3.69 -21.45
N PRO A 151 9.91 -2.65 -22.12
CA PRO A 151 8.51 -2.23 -21.96
C PRO A 151 7.45 -3.28 -22.28
N HIS A 152 7.81 -4.35 -23.00
CA HIS A 152 6.93 -5.48 -23.36
C HIS A 152 7.29 -6.79 -22.66
N ASN A 153 8.26 -6.79 -21.75
CA ASN A 153 8.69 -7.97 -21.00
C ASN A 153 7.93 -8.10 -19.68
N ASN A 154 6.61 -8.00 -19.70
CA ASN A 154 5.76 -8.25 -18.54
C ASN A 154 4.49 -9.00 -18.92
N PHE A 155 3.84 -9.61 -17.94
CA PHE A 155 2.65 -10.43 -18.17
C PHE A 155 1.48 -9.64 -18.78
N ILE A 156 1.31 -8.37 -18.42
CA ILE A 156 0.22 -7.53 -18.92
C ILE A 156 0.38 -7.28 -20.43
N ASP A 157 1.60 -7.01 -20.90
CA ASP A 157 1.88 -6.92 -22.34
C ASP A 157 1.76 -8.28 -23.04
N GLY A 158 2.11 -9.38 -22.37
CA GLY A 158 1.86 -10.74 -22.88
C GLY A 158 0.37 -11.01 -23.10
N LEU A 159 -0.48 -10.67 -22.14
CA LEU A 159 -1.94 -10.76 -22.27
C LEU A 159 -2.49 -9.87 -23.39
N ALA A 160 -1.94 -8.66 -23.54
CA ALA A 160 -2.28 -7.80 -24.66
C ALA A 160 -1.86 -8.41 -26.00
N SER A 161 -0.67 -8.99 -26.08
CA SER A 161 -0.22 -9.68 -27.28
C SER A 161 -1.15 -10.85 -27.62
N LEU A 162 -1.53 -11.65 -26.61
CA LEU A 162 -2.46 -12.76 -26.79
C LEU A 162 -3.83 -12.28 -27.30
N ALA A 163 -4.34 -11.18 -26.75
CA ALA A 163 -5.61 -10.57 -27.17
C ALA A 163 -5.62 -10.07 -28.62
N ARG A 164 -4.46 -9.71 -29.19
CA ARG A 164 -4.36 -9.33 -30.62
C ARG A 164 -4.61 -10.51 -31.55
N HIS A 165 -4.37 -11.72 -31.08
CA HIS A 165 -4.60 -12.97 -31.80
C HIS A 165 -5.91 -13.65 -31.36
N SER A 166 -6.89 -12.87 -30.88
CA SER A 166 -8.14 -13.43 -30.35
C SER A 166 -8.97 -14.20 -31.38
N GLU A 167 -8.80 -13.89 -32.66
CA GLU A 167 -9.50 -14.57 -33.76
C GLU A 167 -8.97 -15.99 -33.99
N ASP A 168 -7.73 -16.27 -33.56
CA ASP A 168 -7.08 -17.57 -33.68
C ASP A 168 -7.41 -18.51 -32.50
N TRP A 169 -8.23 -18.06 -31.54
CA TRP A 169 -8.53 -18.83 -30.34
C TRP A 169 -9.56 -19.93 -30.61
N VAL A 170 -9.18 -21.16 -30.30
CA VAL A 170 -10.03 -22.34 -30.45
C VAL A 170 -11.14 -22.42 -29.40
N ARG A 171 -10.94 -21.80 -28.22
CA ARG A 171 -11.88 -21.83 -27.09
C ARG A 171 -12.09 -20.43 -26.51
N PRO A 172 -13.30 -20.11 -26.02
CA PRO A 172 -13.54 -18.85 -25.34
C PRO A 172 -12.75 -18.75 -24.03
N VAL A 173 -12.34 -17.54 -23.66
CA VAL A 173 -11.50 -17.27 -22.47
C VAL A 173 -12.12 -17.79 -21.17
N ALA A 174 -13.45 -17.76 -21.06
CA ALA A 174 -14.16 -18.23 -19.87
C ALA A 174 -13.91 -19.72 -19.57
N GLU A 175 -13.52 -20.51 -20.56
CA GLU A 175 -13.20 -21.94 -20.42
C GLU A 175 -11.73 -22.20 -20.08
N TRP A 176 -10.89 -21.16 -20.03
CA TRP A 176 -9.47 -21.33 -19.80
C TRP A 176 -9.18 -21.43 -18.30
N VAL A 177 -8.25 -22.32 -17.93
CA VAL A 177 -7.76 -22.45 -16.56
C VAL A 177 -6.41 -21.72 -16.47
N PRO A 178 -6.34 -20.55 -15.80
CA PRO A 178 -5.14 -19.73 -15.73
C PRO A 178 -4.11 -20.21 -14.71
#